data_AF-A0A239C017-F1
#
_entry.id   AF-A0A239C017-F1
#
_cell.length_a   1.000
_cell.length_b   1.000
_cell.length_c   1.000
_cell.angle_alpha   90.00
_cell.angle_beta   90.00
_cell.angle_gamma   90.00
#
_symmetry.space_group_name_H-M   'P 1'
#
loop_
_entity.id
_entity.type
_entity.pdbx_description
1 polymer ?
#
loop_
_entity_poly.entity_id
_entity_poly.type
_entity_poly.pdbx_seq_one_letter_code
_entity_poly.pdbx_strand_id
1 'polypeptide(L)'
;MARPTADPRPTSKYDRHLSQRLDQIEEVLAQLSAQNGGGPGGQNPGDAAHLGQCDMPKVPERVLGPGVSDERASLIRYVDRKWVNGTTLRYFLFDDGPFAGDAFNMDKVREGFQIWADVGIGLNFEETEDIDEAEVRIGFQPGGSWSYVGRDVIDIPGQNERTMNIGWDLRNDPRGVDTAVHEIGHTLGFPHEHQNPFSGIVWDEDAVYAYFAGPPNSWSREQTFHNVLRKLTSADVEGSEWDPDSVMHYGFGPGLILEPDEYRTGLRPELGLSDTDKAEVKKFYPKAEAEKTTLLEPFKSAVLDMMPADQVNFLLQPTATRDYTIRSFGRADMLMVLFRKDGETARFMAGSDDAGTEDNAEITIRLLQGEEYILRVRMMSHFGSGRVAVMYW
;
A
#
# COMPACT_ATOMS: atom_id res chain seq x y z
N MET A 1 6.22 -24.72 -66.17
CA MET A 1 6.88 -25.93 -65.67
C MET A 1 7.43 -25.63 -64.27
N ALA A 2 6.75 -26.13 -63.24
CA ALA A 2 7.17 -25.99 -61.86
C ALA A 2 8.27 -27.01 -61.53
N ARG A 3 9.27 -26.61 -60.75
CA ARG A 3 10.13 -27.54 -60.00
C ARG A 3 10.17 -27.09 -58.52
N PRO A 4 10.13 -28.02 -57.57
CA PRO A 4 9.95 -27.70 -56.16
C PRO A 4 11.30 -27.38 -55.49
N THR A 5 11.29 -26.38 -54.61
CA THR A 5 12.38 -26.09 -53.67
C THR A 5 12.43 -27.21 -52.62
N ALA A 6 13.44 -28.05 -52.70
CA ALA A 6 13.76 -29.03 -51.67
C ALA A 6 14.43 -28.35 -50.48
N ASP A 7 13.94 -28.65 -49.30
CA ASP A 7 14.45 -28.25 -47.98
C ASP A 7 15.92 -28.68 -47.80
N PRO A 8 16.86 -27.80 -47.39
CA PRO A 8 18.26 -28.18 -47.29
C PRO A 8 18.49 -29.07 -46.07
N ARG A 9 18.79 -30.35 -46.32
CA ARG A 9 19.25 -31.28 -45.29
C ARG A 9 20.61 -30.82 -44.71
N PRO A 10 20.82 -30.90 -43.38
CA PRO A 10 22.02 -30.41 -42.71
C PRO A 10 23.30 -31.11 -43.18
N THR A 11 24.28 -30.34 -43.67
CA THR A 11 25.48 -30.84 -44.37
C THR A 11 26.70 -31.05 -43.45
N SER A 12 26.64 -30.67 -42.16
CA SER A 12 27.71 -30.93 -41.20
C SER A 12 27.39 -32.07 -40.22
N LYS A 13 28.43 -32.81 -39.78
CA LYS A 13 28.32 -33.79 -38.68
C LYS A 13 27.88 -33.13 -37.37
N TYR A 14 28.18 -31.83 -37.22
CA TYR A 14 27.76 -31.01 -36.09
C TYR A 14 26.25 -30.70 -36.16
N ASP A 15 25.73 -30.35 -37.33
CA ASP A 15 24.30 -30.04 -37.52
C ASP A 15 23.41 -31.27 -37.35
N ARG A 16 23.88 -32.46 -37.78
CA ARG A 16 23.20 -33.72 -37.50
C ARG A 16 23.16 -34.05 -36.01
N HIS A 17 24.22 -33.73 -35.28
CA HIS A 17 24.25 -33.92 -33.83
C HIS A 17 23.32 -32.94 -33.11
N LEU A 18 23.25 -31.68 -33.57
CA LEU A 18 22.34 -30.68 -33.00
C LEU A 18 20.87 -31.04 -33.27
N SER A 19 20.55 -31.48 -34.48
CA SER A 19 19.19 -31.93 -34.85
C SER A 19 18.76 -33.12 -34.00
N GLN A 20 19.63 -34.12 -33.82
CA GLN A 20 19.32 -35.26 -32.94
C GLN A 20 19.11 -34.88 -31.48
N ARG A 21 19.80 -33.84 -30.98
CA ARG A 21 19.58 -33.34 -29.61
C ARG A 21 18.27 -32.54 -29.50
N LEU A 22 17.87 -31.82 -30.54
CA LEU A 22 16.58 -31.13 -30.60
C LEU A 22 15.43 -32.15 -30.62
N ASP A 23 15.52 -33.18 -31.46
CA ASP A 23 14.52 -34.26 -31.52
C ASP A 23 14.39 -34.96 -30.14
N GLN A 24 15.50 -35.21 -29.45
CA GLN A 24 15.50 -35.78 -28.10
C GLN A 24 14.90 -34.84 -27.04
N ILE A 25 15.10 -33.52 -27.16
CA ILE A 25 14.51 -32.54 -26.25
C ILE A 25 12.99 -32.46 -26.49
N GLU A 26 12.54 -32.46 -27.74
CA GLU A 26 11.12 -32.49 -28.08
C GLU A 26 10.43 -33.76 -27.58
N GLU A 27 11.10 -34.92 -27.68
CA GLU A 27 10.58 -36.19 -27.15
C GLU A 27 10.49 -36.18 -25.61
N VAL A 28 11.47 -35.61 -24.92
CA VAL A 28 11.43 -35.43 -23.45
C VAL A 28 10.33 -34.44 -23.04
N LEU A 29 10.15 -33.35 -23.77
CA LEU A 29 9.06 -32.38 -23.51
C LEU A 29 7.69 -32.99 -23.76
N ALA A 30 7.53 -33.85 -24.78
CA ALA A 30 6.30 -34.58 -25.03
C ALA A 30 6.00 -35.61 -23.91
N GLN A 31 7.02 -36.28 -23.38
CA GLN A 31 6.88 -37.21 -22.25
C GLN A 31 6.52 -36.49 -20.95
N LEU A 32 7.11 -35.32 -20.67
CA LEU A 32 6.76 -34.48 -19.51
C LEU A 32 5.34 -33.92 -19.63
N SER A 33 4.93 -33.53 -20.84
CA SER A 33 3.56 -33.07 -21.12
C SER A 33 2.53 -34.20 -20.97
N ALA A 34 2.88 -35.43 -21.33
CA ALA A 34 2.04 -36.61 -21.13
C ALA A 34 1.98 -37.06 -19.66
N GLN A 35 3.02 -36.81 -18.86
CA GLN A 35 3.00 -37.06 -17.41
C GLN A 35 2.15 -36.06 -16.63
N ASN A 36 2.03 -34.82 -17.12
CA ASN A 36 1.16 -33.78 -16.54
C ASN A 36 -0.29 -33.82 -17.06
N GLY A 37 -0.61 -34.70 -18.01
CA GLY A 37 -1.96 -34.87 -18.58
C GLY A 37 -2.73 -36.04 -17.97
N GLY A 38 -3.12 -35.94 -16.69
CA GLY A 38 -3.96 -36.94 -16.01
C GLY A 38 -5.44 -36.55 -15.99
N GLY A 39 -6.33 -37.46 -16.42
CA GLY A 39 -7.79 -37.32 -16.42
C GLY A 39 -8.45 -37.26 -15.03
N PRO A 40 -9.81 -37.18 -14.97
CA PRO A 40 -10.53 -36.61 -13.84
C PRO A 40 -10.64 -37.61 -12.66
N GLY A 41 -10.05 -37.26 -11.52
CA GLY A 41 -10.28 -38.00 -10.28
C GLY A 41 -9.31 -37.67 -9.15
N GLY A 42 -9.79 -36.92 -8.17
CA GLY A 42 -9.19 -36.82 -6.82
C GLY A 42 -8.24 -35.63 -6.62
N GLN A 43 -8.79 -34.43 -6.45
CA GLN A 43 -8.03 -33.33 -5.86
C GLN A 43 -7.75 -33.68 -4.39
N ASN A 44 -6.47 -33.81 -4.04
CA ASN A 44 -6.04 -33.69 -2.66
C ASN A 44 -6.37 -32.26 -2.19
N PRO A 45 -6.87 -32.04 -0.96
CA PRO A 45 -7.18 -30.70 -0.44
C PRO A 45 -5.97 -29.76 -0.26
N GLY A 46 -4.77 -30.16 -0.71
CA GLY A 46 -3.53 -29.39 -0.61
C GLY A 46 -3.03 -28.79 -1.93
N ASP A 47 -3.68 -29.08 -3.06
CA ASP A 47 -3.24 -28.65 -4.41
C ASP A 47 -4.10 -27.52 -4.98
N ALA A 48 -4.57 -26.59 -4.13
CA ALA A 48 -4.97 -25.29 -4.65
C ALA A 48 -3.69 -24.62 -5.18
N ALA A 49 -3.66 -24.29 -6.47
CA ALA A 49 -2.55 -23.57 -7.06
C ALA A 49 -2.22 -22.38 -6.15
N HIS A 50 -1.05 -22.40 -5.52
CA HIS A 50 -0.62 -21.31 -4.67
C HIS A 50 -0.58 -20.08 -5.58
N LEU A 51 -1.42 -19.08 -5.32
CA LEU A 51 -1.37 -17.81 -6.02
C LEU A 51 -0.21 -16.97 -5.45
N GLY A 52 0.16 -15.93 -6.18
CA GLY A 52 1.24 -15.04 -5.77
C GLY A 52 0.99 -14.41 -4.40
N GLN A 53 2.08 -13.99 -3.76
CA GLN A 53 2.03 -13.06 -2.64
C GLN A 53 2.25 -11.63 -3.15
N CYS A 54 1.88 -10.64 -2.33
CA CYS A 54 2.08 -9.23 -2.67
C CYS A 54 3.57 -8.93 -2.95
N ASP A 55 3.88 -8.24 -4.03
CA ASP A 55 5.24 -7.81 -4.37
C ASP A 55 5.36 -6.30 -4.16
N MET A 56 5.31 -5.88 -2.89
CA MET A 56 5.28 -4.48 -2.50
C MET A 56 6.46 -3.71 -3.12
N PRO A 57 6.22 -2.56 -3.78
CA PRO A 57 7.28 -1.80 -4.40
C PRO A 57 8.21 -1.19 -3.34
N LYS A 58 9.51 -1.18 -3.65
CA LYS A 58 10.50 -0.51 -2.80
C LYS A 58 10.41 1.00 -2.96
N VAL A 59 9.95 1.67 -1.92
CA VAL A 59 10.05 3.14 -1.80
C VAL A 59 11.21 3.49 -0.88
N PRO A 60 12.14 4.36 -1.31
CA PRO A 60 13.19 4.87 -0.43
C PRO A 60 12.59 5.50 0.83
N GLU A 61 13.14 5.17 1.98
CA GLU A 61 12.72 5.80 3.22
C GLU A 61 13.12 7.28 3.28
N ARG A 62 12.34 8.09 3.99
CA ARG A 62 12.68 9.49 4.27
C ARG A 62 14.07 9.56 4.89
N VAL A 63 14.94 10.37 4.28
CA VAL A 63 16.25 10.67 4.83
C VAL A 63 16.08 11.72 5.92
N LEU A 64 16.33 11.31 7.17
CA LEU A 64 16.31 12.19 8.32
C LEU A 64 17.70 12.77 8.57
N GLY A 65 17.76 14.05 8.92
CA GLY A 65 19.03 14.73 9.19
C GLY A 65 19.75 14.13 10.42
N PRO A 66 21.09 14.28 10.52
CA PRO A 66 21.87 13.71 11.62
C PRO A 66 21.54 14.28 13.01
N GLY A 67 20.77 15.36 13.07
CA GLY A 67 20.28 15.96 14.32
C GLY A 67 18.96 15.39 14.82
N VAL A 68 18.30 14.51 14.07
CA VAL A 68 17.04 13.86 14.46
C VAL A 68 17.37 12.68 15.39
N SER A 69 16.83 12.70 16.61
CA SER A 69 17.00 11.58 17.55
C SER A 69 16.25 10.33 17.09
N ASP A 70 16.65 9.15 17.57
CA ASP A 70 15.99 7.88 17.23
C ASP A 70 14.50 7.87 17.62
N GLU A 71 14.16 8.45 18.77
CA GLU A 71 12.76 8.58 19.23
C GLU A 71 11.94 9.50 18.31
N ARG A 72 12.50 10.64 17.90
CA ARG A 72 11.84 11.55 16.96
C ARG A 72 11.67 10.88 15.59
N ALA A 73 12.73 10.24 15.10
CA ALA A 73 12.71 9.47 13.87
C ALA A 73 11.65 8.36 13.91
N SER A 74 11.50 7.71 15.06
CA SER A 74 10.54 6.65 15.27
C SER A 74 9.11 7.13 15.07
N LEU A 75 8.74 8.20 15.78
CA LEU A 75 7.41 8.81 15.69
C LEU A 75 7.09 9.33 14.28
N ILE A 76 8.08 9.91 13.60
CA ILE A 76 7.91 10.37 12.21
C ILE A 76 7.54 9.17 11.31
N ARG A 77 8.32 8.09 11.34
CA ARG A 77 8.09 6.91 10.48
C ARG A 77 6.77 6.21 10.75
N TYR A 78 6.32 6.23 12.00
CA TYR A 78 5.02 5.68 12.38
C TYR A 78 3.85 6.36 11.66
N VAL A 79 3.96 7.68 11.44
CA VAL A 79 2.85 8.54 11.02
C VAL A 79 3.00 9.03 9.57
N ASP A 80 4.21 9.18 9.05
CA ASP A 80 4.47 9.94 7.83
C ASP A 80 3.72 9.40 6.61
N ARG A 81 3.59 8.09 6.44
CA ARG A 81 2.84 7.51 5.31
C ARG A 81 1.32 7.56 5.49
N LYS A 82 0.80 7.88 6.67
CA LYS A 82 -0.65 7.90 6.91
C LYS A 82 -1.27 9.14 6.27
N TRP A 83 -2.47 8.98 5.72
CA TRP A 83 -3.27 10.10 5.22
C TRP A 83 -3.73 10.99 6.38
N VAL A 84 -4.02 12.27 6.13
CA VAL A 84 -4.80 13.03 7.12
C VAL A 84 -6.23 12.51 7.13
N ASN A 85 -6.79 12.30 8.32
CA ASN A 85 -8.16 11.82 8.49
C ASN A 85 -9.15 12.79 7.83
N GLY A 86 -10.25 12.30 7.25
CA GLY A 86 -11.19 13.08 6.45
C GLY A 86 -10.84 13.13 4.95
N THR A 87 -9.70 12.58 4.52
CA THR A 87 -9.32 12.61 3.10
C THR A 87 -10.25 11.74 2.28
N THR A 88 -10.71 12.28 1.15
CA THR A 88 -11.35 11.48 0.09
C THR A 88 -10.25 10.98 -0.84
N LEU A 89 -10.11 9.66 -0.93
CA LEU A 89 -9.21 9.01 -1.87
C LEU A 89 -10.01 8.62 -3.10
N ARG A 90 -9.76 9.32 -4.20
CA ARG A 90 -10.35 8.99 -5.49
C ARG A 90 -9.53 7.89 -6.14
N TYR A 91 -10.20 6.84 -6.57
CA TYR A 91 -9.56 5.71 -7.22
C TYR A 91 -10.07 5.57 -8.65
N PHE A 92 -9.13 5.31 -9.56
CA PHE A 92 -9.37 5.03 -10.97
C PHE A 92 -9.03 3.56 -11.25
N LEU A 93 -9.94 2.87 -11.94
CA LEU A 93 -9.71 1.51 -12.40
C LEU A 93 -9.38 1.56 -13.90
N PHE A 94 -8.21 1.07 -14.30
CA PHE A 94 -7.90 0.96 -15.72
C PHE A 94 -8.86 -0.04 -16.37
N ASP A 95 -9.73 0.44 -17.25
CA ASP A 95 -10.69 -0.35 -18.03
C ASP A 95 -10.33 -0.47 -19.51
N ASP A 96 -9.32 0.29 -19.96
CA ASP A 96 -8.73 0.19 -21.27
C ASP A 96 -7.18 0.16 -21.23
N GLY A 97 -6.60 -0.01 -22.41
CA GLY A 97 -5.15 0.03 -22.59
C GLY A 97 -4.41 -1.18 -21.97
N PRO A 98 -3.09 -1.04 -21.75
CA PRO A 98 -2.26 -2.16 -21.35
C PRO A 98 -2.54 -2.63 -19.93
N PHE A 99 -3.17 -1.83 -19.07
CA PHE A 99 -3.42 -2.13 -17.66
C PHE A 99 -4.87 -2.54 -17.36
N ALA A 100 -5.70 -2.65 -18.39
CA ALA A 100 -7.12 -2.94 -18.30
C ALA A 100 -7.41 -4.21 -17.47
N GLY A 101 -8.36 -4.08 -16.54
CA GLY A 101 -8.98 -5.22 -15.86
C GLY A 101 -10.26 -5.68 -16.52
N ASP A 102 -10.70 -6.88 -16.15
CA ASP A 102 -12.07 -7.29 -16.41
C ASP A 102 -13.02 -6.82 -15.30
N ALA A 103 -14.32 -6.81 -15.61
CA ALA A 103 -15.35 -6.33 -14.70
C ALA A 103 -15.37 -7.09 -13.36
N PHE A 104 -15.04 -8.38 -13.34
CA PHE A 104 -15.08 -9.16 -12.10
C PHE A 104 -13.98 -8.71 -11.12
N ASN A 105 -12.75 -8.53 -11.59
CA ASN A 105 -11.66 -8.07 -10.73
C ASN A 105 -11.90 -6.62 -10.28
N MET A 106 -12.44 -5.77 -11.16
CA MET A 106 -12.85 -4.41 -10.79
C MET A 106 -13.92 -4.40 -9.71
N ASP A 107 -14.96 -5.24 -9.82
CA ASP A 107 -16.01 -5.35 -8.81
C ASP A 107 -15.46 -5.83 -7.47
N LYS A 108 -14.44 -6.69 -7.46
CA LYS A 108 -13.76 -7.10 -6.22
C LYS A 108 -12.94 -5.98 -5.60
N VAL A 109 -12.33 -5.11 -6.40
CA VAL A 109 -11.67 -3.91 -5.88
C VAL A 109 -12.70 -2.95 -5.25
N ARG A 110 -13.84 -2.74 -5.91
CA ARG A 110 -14.95 -1.94 -5.35
C ARG A 110 -15.47 -2.52 -4.03
N GLU A 111 -15.66 -3.84 -3.98
CA GLU A 111 -16.05 -4.56 -2.76
C GLU A 111 -15.01 -4.37 -1.65
N GLY A 112 -13.71 -4.43 -1.97
CA GLY A 112 -12.62 -4.16 -1.02
C GLY A 112 -12.65 -2.75 -0.43
N PHE A 113 -12.89 -1.72 -1.25
CA PHE A 113 -13.05 -0.35 -0.75
C PHE A 113 -14.29 -0.22 0.14
N GLN A 114 -15.39 -0.88 -0.22
CA GLN A 114 -16.61 -0.91 0.59
C GLN A 114 -16.37 -1.58 1.95
N ILE A 115 -15.61 -2.69 2.00
CA ILE A 115 -15.25 -3.37 3.25
C ILE A 115 -14.52 -2.41 4.20
N TRP A 116 -13.52 -1.67 3.70
CA TRP A 116 -12.82 -0.65 4.50
C TRP A 116 -13.73 0.51 4.91
N ALA A 117 -14.63 0.96 4.02
CA ALA A 117 -15.62 2.00 4.34
C ALA A 117 -16.58 1.57 5.45
N ASP A 118 -17.04 0.32 5.42
CA ASP A 118 -18.01 -0.26 6.37
C ASP A 118 -17.44 -0.43 7.78
N VAL A 119 -16.11 -0.47 7.93
CA VAL A 119 -15.44 -0.34 9.23
C VAL A 119 -15.86 0.95 9.95
N GLY A 120 -16.23 1.97 9.18
CA GLY A 120 -16.63 3.28 9.66
C GLY A 120 -15.42 4.12 10.05
N ILE A 121 -14.43 4.21 9.16
CA ILE A 121 -13.25 5.07 9.33
C ILE A 121 -13.55 6.49 8.85
N GLY A 122 -12.66 7.44 9.16
CA GLY A 122 -12.81 8.82 8.73
C GLY A 122 -12.22 9.13 7.35
N LEU A 123 -11.77 8.13 6.58
CA LEU A 123 -11.44 8.29 5.16
C LEU A 123 -12.67 8.01 4.29
N ASN A 124 -12.74 8.67 3.15
CA ASN A 124 -13.77 8.44 2.14
C ASN A 124 -13.13 7.85 0.88
N PHE A 125 -13.88 7.04 0.13
CA PHE A 125 -13.45 6.48 -1.14
C PHE A 125 -14.44 6.87 -2.22
N GLU A 126 -13.94 7.30 -3.38
CA GLU A 126 -14.75 7.71 -4.52
C GLU A 126 -14.15 7.15 -5.80
N GLU A 127 -14.92 6.38 -6.55
CA GLU A 127 -14.49 5.97 -7.90
C GLU A 127 -14.60 7.15 -8.86
N THR A 128 -13.58 7.34 -9.70
CA THR A 128 -13.59 8.35 -10.75
C THR A 128 -13.34 7.70 -12.12
N GLU A 129 -14.00 8.23 -13.15
CA GLU A 129 -13.71 7.93 -14.56
C GLU A 129 -12.64 8.86 -15.14
N ASP A 130 -12.28 9.92 -14.41
CA ASP A 130 -11.21 10.84 -14.78
C ASP A 130 -9.94 10.47 -14.03
N ILE A 131 -8.96 9.92 -14.76
CA ILE A 131 -7.67 9.55 -14.20
C ILE A 131 -6.93 10.78 -13.65
N ASP A 132 -7.11 11.98 -14.20
CA ASP A 132 -6.42 13.19 -13.75
C ASP A 132 -6.91 13.67 -12.38
N GLU A 133 -8.06 13.19 -11.92
CA GLU A 133 -8.60 13.46 -10.58
C GLU A 133 -8.25 12.35 -9.56
N ALA A 134 -7.60 11.26 -9.99
CA ALA A 134 -7.38 10.07 -9.17
C ALA A 134 -6.08 10.12 -8.36
N GLU A 135 -6.18 9.95 -7.04
CA GLU A 135 -5.03 9.70 -6.18
C GLU A 135 -4.54 8.25 -6.34
N VAL A 136 -5.46 7.28 -6.37
CA VAL A 136 -5.17 5.84 -6.48
C VAL A 136 -5.47 5.35 -7.90
N ARG A 137 -4.54 4.63 -8.53
CA ARG A 137 -4.65 4.21 -9.93
C ARG A 137 -4.37 2.72 -10.04
N ILE A 138 -5.41 1.95 -10.34
CA ILE A 138 -5.43 0.50 -10.11
C ILE A 138 -5.45 -0.23 -11.45
N GLY A 139 -4.35 -0.93 -11.75
CA GLY A 139 -4.25 -1.77 -12.94
C GLY A 139 -4.40 -3.26 -12.62
N PHE A 140 -4.46 -4.05 -13.69
CA PHE A 140 -4.76 -5.48 -13.61
C PHE A 140 -3.80 -6.29 -14.49
N GLN A 141 -2.52 -6.26 -14.15
CA GLN A 141 -1.49 -6.95 -14.92
C GLN A 141 -0.99 -8.23 -14.25
N PRO A 142 -0.87 -9.33 -15.00
CA PRO A 142 -0.16 -10.52 -14.54
C PRO A 142 1.24 -10.19 -14.02
N GLY A 143 1.68 -10.90 -12.98
CA GLY A 143 3.05 -10.80 -12.46
C GLY A 143 3.17 -10.36 -11.01
N GLY A 144 2.06 -10.06 -10.33
CA GLY A 144 2.02 -9.80 -8.89
C GLY A 144 0.96 -8.77 -8.51
N SER A 145 0.30 -8.96 -7.37
CA SER A 145 -0.52 -7.91 -6.76
C SER A 145 0.37 -7.07 -5.86
N TRP A 146 0.10 -5.76 -5.78
CA TRP A 146 0.85 -4.84 -4.95
C TRP A 146 0.17 -3.48 -4.87
N SER A 147 0.54 -2.69 -3.86
CA SER A 147 0.21 -1.27 -3.76
C SER A 147 1.36 -0.51 -3.09
N TYR A 148 1.50 0.78 -3.41
CA TYR A 148 2.32 1.69 -2.61
C TYR A 148 1.67 1.94 -1.24
N VAL A 149 2.51 2.26 -0.25
CA VAL A 149 2.05 2.37 1.14
C VAL A 149 1.64 3.80 1.46
N GLY A 150 0.35 4.01 1.71
CA GLY A 150 -0.16 5.27 2.22
C GLY A 150 0.06 6.42 1.24
N ARG A 151 0.60 7.55 1.74
CA ARG A 151 0.90 8.74 0.95
C ARG A 151 1.96 8.53 -0.13
N ASP A 152 2.74 7.46 -0.09
CA ASP A 152 3.68 7.13 -1.18
C ASP A 152 2.95 7.03 -2.54
N VAL A 153 1.65 6.72 -2.52
CA VAL A 153 0.75 6.68 -3.69
C VAL A 153 0.73 8.00 -4.49
N ILE A 154 0.75 9.15 -3.82
CA ILE A 154 0.69 10.47 -4.48
C ILE A 154 2.06 11.05 -4.82
N ASP A 155 3.13 10.43 -4.33
CA ASP A 155 4.51 10.83 -4.65
C ASP A 155 5.01 10.18 -5.96
N ILE A 156 4.22 9.28 -6.54
CA ILE A 156 4.50 8.68 -7.86
C ILE A 156 4.20 9.70 -8.97
N PRO A 157 5.22 10.16 -9.74
CA PRO A 157 5.09 11.33 -10.59
C PRO A 157 4.23 11.12 -11.86
N GLY A 158 3.97 9.87 -12.27
CA GLY A 158 3.23 9.57 -13.49
C GLY A 158 1.72 9.36 -13.25
N GLN A 159 0.88 10.25 -13.79
CA GLN A 159 -0.58 10.09 -13.72
C GLN A 159 -1.09 8.86 -14.49
N ASN A 160 -0.33 8.37 -15.48
CA ASN A 160 -0.65 7.14 -16.20
C ASN A 160 0.08 5.91 -15.65
N GLU A 161 0.78 6.06 -14.52
CA GLU A 161 1.42 4.94 -13.82
C GLU A 161 0.48 4.38 -12.76
N ARG A 162 0.43 3.05 -12.65
CA ARG A 162 -0.33 2.37 -11.60
C ARG A 162 0.29 2.66 -10.23
N THR A 163 -0.57 2.89 -9.24
CA THR A 163 -0.16 2.93 -7.82
C THR A 163 -0.58 1.70 -7.04
N MET A 164 -1.42 0.87 -7.67
CA MET A 164 -1.82 -0.44 -7.21
C MET A 164 -2.00 -1.37 -8.42
N ASN A 165 -1.76 -2.66 -8.23
CA ASN A 165 -2.01 -3.67 -9.23
C ASN A 165 -2.67 -4.90 -8.62
N ILE A 166 -3.67 -5.46 -9.31
CA ILE A 166 -4.20 -6.79 -9.06
C ILE A 166 -3.61 -7.76 -10.08
N GLY A 167 -2.82 -8.72 -9.59
CA GLY A 167 -1.89 -9.52 -10.38
C GLY A 167 -2.45 -10.78 -11.00
N TRP A 168 -3.66 -11.17 -10.66
CA TRP A 168 -4.26 -12.44 -11.05
C TRP A 168 -5.79 -12.37 -11.03
N ASP A 169 -6.42 -13.39 -11.60
CA ASP A 169 -7.88 -13.54 -11.60
C ASP A 169 -8.39 -13.95 -10.22
N LEU A 170 -9.10 -13.04 -9.55
CA LEU A 170 -9.63 -13.25 -8.20
C LEU A 170 -10.73 -14.31 -8.13
N ARG A 171 -11.28 -14.78 -9.26
CA ARG A 171 -12.21 -15.94 -9.29
C ARG A 171 -11.54 -17.22 -8.83
N ASN A 172 -10.24 -17.32 -9.06
CA ASN A 172 -9.42 -18.48 -8.72
C ASN A 172 -8.68 -18.27 -7.40
N ASP A 173 -8.83 -17.11 -6.77
CA ASP A 173 -8.19 -16.82 -5.48
C ASP A 173 -9.03 -17.35 -4.33
N PRO A 174 -8.55 -18.31 -3.53
CA PRO A 174 -9.27 -18.77 -2.36
C PRO A 174 -9.49 -17.66 -1.32
N ARG A 175 -8.70 -16.58 -1.37
CA ARG A 175 -8.89 -15.36 -0.57
C ARG A 175 -9.98 -14.45 -1.13
N GLY A 176 -10.30 -14.59 -2.42
CA GLY A 176 -11.33 -13.82 -3.10
C GLY A 176 -11.09 -12.31 -3.00
N VAL A 177 -11.99 -11.62 -2.30
CA VAL A 177 -11.94 -10.16 -2.11
C VAL A 177 -10.75 -9.72 -1.23
N ASP A 178 -10.25 -10.58 -0.35
CA ASP A 178 -9.24 -10.20 0.63
C ASP A 178 -7.91 -9.81 -0.01
N THR A 179 -7.60 -10.31 -1.20
CA THR A 179 -6.46 -9.81 -1.98
C THR A 179 -6.62 -8.31 -2.28
N ALA A 180 -7.81 -7.87 -2.71
CA ALA A 180 -8.07 -6.45 -2.90
C ALA A 180 -8.09 -5.68 -1.57
N VAL A 181 -8.67 -6.25 -0.51
CA VAL A 181 -8.67 -5.65 0.84
C VAL A 181 -7.24 -5.42 1.33
N HIS A 182 -6.34 -6.39 1.13
CA HIS A 182 -4.91 -6.31 1.48
C HIS A 182 -4.21 -5.17 0.73
N GLU A 183 -4.34 -5.12 -0.60
CA GLU A 183 -3.71 -4.06 -1.39
C GLU A 183 -4.27 -2.67 -1.03
N ILE A 184 -5.56 -2.58 -0.73
CA ILE A 184 -6.17 -1.33 -0.23
C ILE A 184 -5.62 -1.00 1.17
N GLY A 185 -5.39 -1.99 2.04
CA GLY A 185 -4.74 -1.79 3.34
C GLY A 185 -3.36 -1.13 3.22
N HIS A 186 -2.56 -1.52 2.22
CA HIS A 186 -1.32 -0.81 1.89
C HIS A 186 -1.59 0.63 1.48
N THR A 187 -2.56 0.90 0.60
CA THR A 187 -2.97 2.27 0.26
C THR A 187 -3.41 3.09 1.49
N LEU A 188 -3.96 2.47 2.53
CA LEU A 188 -4.27 3.15 3.80
C LEU A 188 -3.04 3.38 4.70
N GLY A 189 -1.89 2.83 4.32
CA GLY A 189 -0.61 3.03 4.98
C GLY A 189 -0.18 1.90 5.92
N PHE A 190 -0.77 0.70 5.80
CA PHE A 190 -0.40 -0.45 6.63
C PHE A 190 0.64 -1.33 5.91
N PRO A 191 1.80 -1.62 6.54
CA PRO A 191 2.77 -2.57 6.00
C PRO A 191 2.32 -4.01 6.26
N HIS A 192 3.14 -4.99 5.88
CA HIS A 192 2.83 -6.40 6.17
C HIS A 192 2.99 -6.76 7.65
N GLU A 193 2.05 -7.55 8.17
CA GLU A 193 1.99 -7.89 9.60
C GLU A 193 3.07 -8.89 10.03
N HIS A 194 3.51 -9.81 9.15
CA HIS A 194 4.62 -10.74 9.47
C HIS A 194 5.98 -10.04 9.65
N GLN A 195 6.09 -8.81 9.16
CA GLN A 195 7.28 -7.96 9.35
C GLN A 195 7.25 -7.23 10.70
N ASN A 196 6.15 -7.32 11.46
CA ASN A 196 6.07 -6.78 12.81
C ASN A 196 7.18 -7.38 13.70
N PRO A 197 8.06 -6.55 14.32
CA PRO A 197 9.13 -7.02 15.19
C PRO A 197 8.62 -7.77 16.44
N PHE A 198 7.36 -7.58 16.82
CA PHE A 198 6.74 -8.27 17.95
C PHE A 198 6.12 -9.64 17.60
N SER A 199 6.19 -10.05 16.33
CA SER A 199 5.63 -11.34 15.87
C SER A 199 6.27 -12.58 16.50
N GLY A 200 7.49 -12.47 17.02
CA GLY A 200 8.25 -13.62 17.51
C GLY A 200 8.62 -14.63 16.42
N ILE A 201 8.30 -14.36 15.14
CA ILE A 201 8.59 -15.27 14.04
C ILE A 201 10.09 -15.39 13.84
N VAL A 202 10.59 -16.61 13.97
CA VAL A 202 11.94 -17.00 13.55
C VAL A 202 11.82 -17.79 12.25
N TRP A 203 12.41 -17.28 11.18
CA TRP A 203 12.35 -17.88 9.84
C TRP A 203 13.41 -18.96 9.65
N ASP A 204 13.07 -20.01 8.90
CA ASP A 204 14.07 -20.78 8.15
C ASP A 204 14.38 -20.01 6.87
N GLU A 205 15.34 -19.08 6.93
CA GLU A 205 15.60 -18.14 5.83
C GLU A 205 15.92 -18.87 4.50
N ASP A 206 16.68 -19.96 4.55
CA ASP A 206 17.03 -20.70 3.33
C ASP A 206 15.80 -21.39 2.73
N ALA A 207 14.92 -21.95 3.56
CA ALA A 207 13.65 -22.49 3.10
C ALA A 207 12.75 -21.38 2.52
N VAL A 208 12.68 -20.21 3.17
CA VAL A 208 11.92 -19.05 2.68
C VAL A 208 12.44 -18.58 1.32
N TYR A 209 13.76 -18.42 1.16
CA TYR A 209 14.35 -18.06 -0.13
C TYR A 209 14.08 -19.10 -1.21
N ALA A 210 14.21 -20.40 -0.89
CA ALA A 210 13.94 -21.47 -1.85
C ALA A 210 12.47 -21.53 -2.26
N TYR A 211 11.56 -21.31 -1.31
CA TYR A 211 10.12 -21.31 -1.53
C TYR A 211 9.69 -20.19 -2.48
N PHE A 212 10.07 -18.94 -2.16
CA PHE A 212 9.65 -17.78 -2.95
C PHE A 212 10.40 -17.63 -4.29
N ALA A 213 11.55 -18.30 -4.46
CA ALA A 213 12.22 -18.39 -5.76
C ALA A 213 11.47 -19.31 -6.76
N GLY A 214 10.57 -20.17 -6.27
CA GLY A 214 9.70 -20.99 -7.10
C GLY A 214 8.46 -20.25 -7.61
N PRO A 215 7.73 -20.82 -8.59
CA PRO A 215 6.45 -20.30 -9.02
C PRO A 215 5.41 -20.38 -7.87
N PRO A 216 4.42 -19.47 -7.84
CA PRO A 216 4.15 -18.44 -8.83
C PRO A 216 5.00 -17.16 -8.67
N ASN A 217 5.65 -16.94 -7.53
CA ASN A 217 6.35 -15.68 -7.23
C ASN A 217 7.61 -15.48 -8.08
N SER A 218 8.44 -16.51 -8.19
CA SER A 218 9.73 -16.47 -8.90
C SER A 218 10.62 -15.30 -8.48
N TRP A 219 10.61 -14.98 -7.18
CA TRP A 219 11.28 -13.81 -6.64
C TRP A 219 12.79 -13.98 -6.54
N SER A 220 13.50 -12.88 -6.75
CA SER A 220 14.90 -12.76 -6.36
C SER A 220 15.04 -12.82 -4.84
N ARG A 221 16.23 -13.19 -4.33
CA ARG A 221 16.55 -13.07 -2.90
C ARG A 221 16.27 -11.67 -2.36
N GLU A 222 16.53 -10.64 -3.16
CA GLU A 222 16.31 -9.26 -2.75
C GLU A 222 14.81 -8.92 -2.56
N GLN A 223 13.93 -9.42 -3.43
CA GLN A 223 12.48 -9.30 -3.27
C GLN A 223 11.99 -10.07 -2.06
N THR A 224 12.40 -11.34 -1.90
CA THR A 224 12.03 -12.15 -0.73
C THR A 224 12.49 -11.51 0.57
N PHE A 225 13.70 -10.95 0.60
CA PHE A 225 14.16 -10.23 1.78
C PHE A 225 13.25 -9.02 2.07
N HIS A 226 12.94 -8.21 1.05
CA HIS A 226 12.14 -7.01 1.24
C HIS A 226 10.69 -7.29 1.68
N ASN A 227 10.03 -8.25 1.03
CA ASN A 227 8.61 -8.54 1.22
C ASN A 227 8.35 -9.49 2.40
N VAL A 228 9.33 -10.33 2.76
CA VAL A 228 9.12 -11.40 3.77
C VAL A 228 10.04 -11.26 4.99
N LEU A 229 11.36 -11.26 4.77
CA LEU A 229 12.31 -11.46 5.88
C LEU A 229 12.66 -10.18 6.63
N ARG A 230 12.64 -9.03 5.96
CA ARG A 230 12.93 -7.73 6.57
C ARG A 230 11.92 -7.49 7.69
N LYS A 231 12.41 -7.25 8.90
CA LYS A 231 11.57 -6.76 10.00
C LYS A 231 11.43 -5.25 9.90
N LEU A 232 10.23 -4.77 10.17
CA LEU A 232 9.98 -3.37 10.44
C LEU A 232 10.71 -2.98 11.72
N THR A 233 11.07 -1.71 11.84
CA THR A 233 11.62 -1.22 13.09
C THR A 233 10.48 -1.10 14.11
N SER A 234 10.78 -1.19 15.42
CA SER A 234 9.75 -1.01 16.47
C SER A 234 9.03 0.34 16.36
N ALA A 235 9.68 1.31 15.73
CA ALA A 235 9.12 2.60 15.37
C ALA A 235 7.96 2.54 14.39
N ASP A 236 7.98 1.61 13.44
CA ASP A 236 7.00 1.55 12.36
C ASP A 236 5.68 0.92 12.81
N VAL A 237 5.63 0.32 14.00
CA VAL A 237 4.52 -0.53 14.49
C VAL A 237 4.08 -0.20 15.93
N GLU A 238 4.42 0.99 16.45
CA GLU A 238 4.32 1.29 17.89
C GLU A 238 2.96 0.87 18.53
N GLY A 239 3.02 -0.20 19.33
CA GLY A 239 1.94 -0.65 20.19
C GLY A 239 0.91 -1.59 19.58
N SER A 240 1.04 -2.06 18.34
CA SER A 240 0.21 -3.17 17.85
C SER A 240 0.76 -4.51 18.34
N GLU A 241 -0.06 -5.28 19.05
CA GLU A 241 0.22 -6.69 19.26
C GLU A 241 0.18 -7.39 17.90
N TRP A 242 1.12 -8.30 17.65
CA TRP A 242 1.14 -9.05 16.40
C TRP A 242 -0.14 -9.87 16.24
N ASP A 243 -0.77 -9.74 15.07
CA ASP A 243 -2.00 -10.44 14.73
C ASP A 243 -1.76 -11.47 13.60
N PRO A 244 -1.77 -12.78 13.90
CA PRO A 244 -1.60 -13.82 12.88
C PRO A 244 -2.79 -13.90 11.90
N ASP A 245 -3.95 -13.34 12.25
CA ASP A 245 -5.18 -13.34 11.45
C ASP A 245 -5.43 -12.01 10.73
N SER A 246 -4.49 -11.06 10.81
CA SER A 246 -4.59 -9.80 10.08
C SER A 246 -4.67 -10.05 8.57
N VAL A 247 -5.53 -9.29 7.89
CA VAL A 247 -5.57 -9.28 6.41
C VAL A 247 -4.22 -8.86 5.83
N MET A 248 -3.40 -8.13 6.56
CA MET A 248 -2.06 -7.67 6.16
C MET A 248 -0.98 -8.75 6.33
N HIS A 249 -1.33 -9.93 6.85
CA HIS A 249 -0.41 -11.04 7.04
C HIS A 249 -0.42 -11.99 5.82
N TYR A 250 0.74 -12.53 5.45
CA TYR A 250 0.79 -13.59 4.45
C TYR A 250 0.43 -14.95 5.04
N GLY A 251 -0.17 -15.81 4.21
CA GLY A 251 -0.16 -17.25 4.46
C GLY A 251 1.22 -17.84 4.20
N PHE A 252 1.74 -18.61 5.16
CA PHE A 252 3.01 -19.33 5.04
C PHE A 252 2.76 -20.85 5.12
N GLY A 253 3.34 -21.59 4.18
CA GLY A 253 3.30 -23.05 4.18
C GLY A 253 4.14 -23.67 5.31
N PRO A 254 3.99 -24.99 5.54
CA PRO A 254 4.81 -25.72 6.51
C PRO A 254 6.30 -25.63 6.17
N GLY A 255 7.13 -25.60 7.22
CA GLY A 255 8.60 -25.64 7.08
C GLY A 255 9.27 -24.30 6.77
N LEU A 256 8.52 -23.19 6.72
CA LEU A 256 9.09 -21.84 6.56
C LEU A 256 9.38 -21.16 7.90
N ILE A 257 8.59 -21.48 8.93
CA ILE A 257 8.65 -20.87 10.25
C ILE A 257 9.25 -21.87 11.23
N LEU A 258 10.30 -21.46 11.96
CA LEU A 258 10.96 -22.25 13.01
C LEU A 258 10.34 -22.01 14.38
N GLU A 259 9.92 -20.77 14.67
CA GLU A 259 9.23 -20.38 15.90
C GLU A 259 8.16 -19.32 15.60
N PRO A 260 7.06 -19.28 16.36
CA PRO A 260 6.71 -20.22 17.43
C PRO A 260 6.29 -21.61 16.91
N ASP A 261 6.39 -22.64 17.76
CA ASP A 261 6.18 -24.05 17.41
C ASP A 261 4.82 -24.32 16.73
N GLU A 262 3.79 -23.57 17.11
CA GLU A 262 2.43 -23.70 16.58
C GLU A 262 2.33 -23.41 15.08
N TYR A 263 3.21 -22.57 14.51
CA TYR A 263 3.21 -22.22 13.09
C TYR A 263 4.20 -23.02 12.24
N ARG A 264 4.90 -24.00 12.81
CA ARG A 264 5.82 -24.87 12.04
C ARG A 264 5.11 -25.66 10.93
N THR A 265 3.84 -25.99 11.14
CA THR A 265 2.99 -26.68 10.15
C THR A 265 2.32 -25.72 9.15
N GLY A 266 2.63 -24.43 9.24
CA GLY A 266 2.07 -23.37 8.42
C GLY A 266 1.23 -22.39 9.25
N LEU A 267 1.12 -21.17 8.73
CA LEU A 267 0.30 -20.08 9.25
C LEU A 267 -0.63 -19.65 8.13
N ARG A 268 -1.93 -19.64 8.39
CA ARG A 268 -2.95 -19.21 7.42
C ARG A 268 -3.88 -18.25 8.13
N PRO A 269 -3.79 -16.94 7.83
CA PRO A 269 -4.72 -15.97 8.41
C PRO A 269 -6.17 -16.35 8.07
N GLU A 270 -7.09 -16.09 9.00
CA GLU A 270 -8.52 -16.13 8.69
C GLU A 270 -8.88 -15.12 7.58
N LEU A 271 -9.98 -15.39 6.86
CA LEU A 271 -10.45 -14.49 5.81
C LEU A 271 -11.24 -13.31 6.41
N GLY A 272 -11.08 -12.14 5.80
CA GLY A 272 -11.67 -10.87 6.19
C GLY A 272 -10.79 -10.04 7.12
N LEU A 273 -11.29 -8.86 7.51
CA LEU A 273 -10.62 -7.98 8.47
C LEU A 273 -10.73 -8.54 9.88
N SER A 274 -9.59 -8.69 10.57
CA SER A 274 -9.55 -9.02 11.98
C SER A 274 -10.08 -7.87 12.84
N ASP A 275 -10.29 -8.12 14.13
CA ASP A 275 -10.68 -7.05 15.06
C ASP A 275 -9.51 -6.09 15.33
N THR A 276 -8.27 -6.58 15.27
CA THR A 276 -7.06 -5.76 15.35
C THR A 276 -6.92 -4.84 14.14
N ASP A 277 -7.16 -5.35 12.92
CA ASP A 277 -7.16 -4.54 11.69
C ASP A 277 -8.13 -3.36 11.81
N LYS A 278 -9.37 -3.65 12.27
CA LYS A 278 -10.42 -2.64 12.47
C LYS A 278 -10.07 -1.64 13.56
N ALA A 279 -9.41 -2.06 14.62
CA ALA A 279 -9.01 -1.19 15.72
C ALA A 279 -7.85 -0.26 15.30
N GLU A 280 -6.83 -0.82 14.65
CA GLU A 280 -5.64 -0.07 14.23
C GLU A 280 -5.98 0.97 13.16
N VAL A 281 -6.82 0.61 12.17
CA VAL A 281 -7.27 1.60 11.17
C VAL A 281 -8.06 2.74 11.81
N LYS A 282 -8.86 2.47 12.85
CA LYS A 282 -9.62 3.50 13.58
C LYS A 282 -8.75 4.38 14.46
N LYS A 283 -7.58 3.91 14.89
CA LYS A 283 -6.60 4.72 15.63
C LYS A 283 -6.10 5.88 14.77
N PHE A 284 -5.78 5.62 13.51
CA PHE A 284 -5.29 6.64 12.57
C PHE A 284 -6.40 7.40 11.85
N TYR A 285 -7.53 6.74 11.61
CA TYR A 285 -8.66 7.28 10.86
C TYR A 285 -9.97 7.14 11.65
N PRO A 286 -10.09 7.76 12.83
CA PRO A 286 -11.30 7.66 13.63
C PRO A 286 -12.49 8.24 12.85
N LYS A 287 -13.67 7.60 12.96
CA LYS A 287 -14.90 8.10 12.36
C LYS A 287 -15.14 9.51 12.87
N ALA A 288 -15.04 10.50 11.99
CA ALA A 288 -15.35 11.86 12.36
C ALA A 288 -16.87 11.95 12.61
N GLU A 289 -17.30 12.13 13.85
CA GLU A 289 -18.59 12.77 14.11
C GLU A 289 -18.50 14.16 13.47
N ALA A 290 -19.04 14.31 12.25
CA ALA A 290 -19.05 15.52 11.42
C ALA A 290 -17.87 16.46 11.68
N GLU A 291 -16.69 16.18 11.08
CA GLU A 291 -15.46 16.98 11.14
C GLU A 291 -15.52 18.14 12.14
N LYS A 292 -15.38 17.85 13.44
CA LYS A 292 -15.44 18.89 14.46
C LYS A 292 -14.32 19.90 14.18
N THR A 293 -14.70 21.01 13.58
CA THR A 293 -13.80 22.08 13.19
C THR A 293 -13.91 23.20 14.20
N THR A 294 -12.77 23.80 14.51
CA THR A 294 -12.74 25.08 15.24
C THR A 294 -12.42 26.18 14.24
N LEU A 295 -13.12 27.32 14.31
CA LEU A 295 -12.75 28.47 13.48
C LEU A 295 -11.33 28.92 13.84
N LEU A 296 -10.42 28.88 12.89
CA LEU A 296 -9.15 29.58 12.99
C LEU A 296 -9.41 31.00 12.52
N GLU A 297 -9.18 32.00 13.37
CA GLU A 297 -9.36 33.41 13.01
C GLU A 297 -8.06 33.98 12.44
N PRO A 298 -8.13 34.86 11.40
CA PRO A 298 -6.93 35.49 10.85
C PRO A 298 -6.13 36.23 11.92
N PHE A 299 -4.80 36.13 11.88
CA PHE A 299 -3.89 36.76 12.84
C PHE A 299 -4.07 36.32 14.31
N LYS A 300 -4.76 35.20 14.57
CA LYS A 300 -4.84 34.59 15.90
C LYS A 300 -4.22 33.20 15.88
N SER A 301 -3.20 32.99 16.72
CA SER A 301 -2.61 31.66 16.89
C SER A 301 -3.55 30.76 17.69
N ALA A 302 -3.85 29.57 17.16
CA ALA A 302 -4.49 28.49 17.90
C ALA A 302 -3.40 27.61 18.50
N VAL A 303 -3.34 27.53 19.83
CA VAL A 303 -2.42 26.61 20.54
C VAL A 303 -2.93 25.19 20.35
N LEU A 304 -2.00 24.27 20.07
CA LEU A 304 -2.28 22.86 19.86
C LEU A 304 -1.81 22.07 21.09
N ASP A 305 -2.70 21.24 21.61
CA ASP A 305 -2.40 20.26 22.67
C ASP A 305 -2.68 18.89 22.07
N MET A 306 -1.62 18.29 21.51
CA MET A 306 -1.68 17.12 20.63
C MET A 306 -0.52 16.20 20.93
N MET A 307 -0.81 14.91 21.03
CA MET A 307 0.17 13.84 21.05
C MET A 307 0.55 13.43 19.61
N PRO A 308 1.66 12.71 19.39
CA PRO A 308 1.94 12.11 18.10
C PRO A 308 0.75 11.30 17.56
N ALA A 309 0.55 11.32 16.23
CA ALA A 309 -0.59 10.78 15.49
C ALA A 309 -1.94 11.51 15.69
N ASP A 310 -2.08 12.38 16.69
CA ASP A 310 -3.29 13.19 16.85
C ASP A 310 -3.48 14.11 15.64
N GLN A 311 -4.75 14.44 15.39
CA GLN A 311 -5.15 15.39 14.37
C GLN A 311 -6.17 16.38 14.92
N VAL A 312 -6.05 17.63 14.48
CA VAL A 312 -7.05 18.67 14.69
C VAL A 312 -7.43 19.31 13.36
N ASN A 313 -8.69 19.72 13.25
CA ASN A 313 -9.23 20.33 12.04
C ASN A 313 -9.68 21.75 12.34
N PHE A 314 -9.27 22.70 11.49
CA PHE A 314 -9.67 24.09 11.58
C PHE A 314 -10.51 24.50 10.38
N LEU A 315 -11.59 25.23 10.62
CA LEU A 315 -12.33 25.93 9.58
C LEU A 315 -11.66 27.28 9.33
N LEU A 316 -11.37 27.59 8.07
CA LEU A 316 -10.83 28.87 7.62
C LEU A 316 -11.89 29.55 6.75
N GLN A 317 -12.23 30.78 7.12
CA GLN A 317 -13.17 31.65 6.40
C GLN A 317 -12.46 32.97 6.05
N PRO A 318 -11.80 33.07 4.89
CA PRO A 318 -11.09 34.26 4.47
C PRO A 318 -12.02 35.47 4.34
N THR A 319 -11.64 36.60 4.93
CA THR A 319 -12.44 37.84 4.87
C THR A 319 -12.15 38.69 3.63
N ALA A 320 -11.11 38.33 2.86
CA ALA A 320 -10.73 38.98 1.61
C ALA A 320 -10.05 37.99 0.66
N THR A 321 -10.26 38.15 -0.64
CA THR A 321 -9.56 37.37 -1.68
C THR A 321 -8.14 37.87 -1.84
N ARG A 322 -7.16 37.10 -1.39
CA ARG A 322 -5.73 37.44 -1.45
C ARG A 322 -4.88 36.22 -1.13
N ASP A 323 -3.57 36.43 -1.14
CA ASP A 323 -2.63 35.42 -0.68
C ASP A 323 -2.62 35.43 0.86
N TYR A 324 -2.67 34.24 1.43
CA TYR A 324 -2.56 33.97 2.87
C TYR A 324 -1.37 33.07 3.11
N THR A 325 -0.74 33.24 4.27
CA THR A 325 0.22 32.27 4.80
C THR A 325 -0.42 31.54 5.96
N ILE A 326 -0.37 30.21 5.92
CA ILE A 326 -0.73 29.32 7.03
C ILE A 326 0.56 28.71 7.54
N ARG A 327 0.85 28.86 8.82
CA ARG A 327 2.13 28.39 9.38
C ARG A 327 1.94 27.77 10.76
N SER A 328 2.68 26.69 11.02
CA SER A 328 2.87 26.17 12.37
C SER A 328 3.98 26.94 13.11
N PHE A 329 3.96 26.85 14.43
CA PHE A 329 4.95 27.46 15.32
C PHE A 329 5.29 26.49 16.43
N GLY A 330 6.54 26.53 16.88
CA GLY A 330 7.05 25.68 17.96
C GLY A 330 8.05 24.66 17.44
N ARG A 331 8.42 23.72 18.31
CA ARG A 331 9.40 22.66 18.03
C ARG A 331 8.69 21.31 18.00
N ALA A 332 8.11 21.03 16.84
CA ALA A 332 7.37 19.82 16.55
C ALA A 332 7.37 19.58 15.04
N ASP A 333 7.18 18.32 14.66
CA ASP A 333 6.97 17.89 13.28
C ASP A 333 5.46 17.79 13.02
N MET A 334 4.98 18.47 12.00
CA MET A 334 3.59 18.57 11.61
C MET A 334 3.37 18.35 10.12
N LEU A 335 2.28 17.67 9.80
CA LEU A 335 1.68 17.66 8.48
C LEU A 335 0.48 18.60 8.49
N MET A 336 0.54 19.66 7.69
CA MET A 336 -0.60 20.54 7.42
C MET A 336 -1.12 20.26 6.02
N VAL A 337 -2.42 20.02 5.90
CA VAL A 337 -3.08 19.83 4.61
C VAL A 337 -4.33 20.70 4.54
N LEU A 338 -4.39 21.53 3.52
CA LEU A 338 -5.49 22.44 3.27
C LEU A 338 -6.41 21.85 2.20
N PHE A 339 -7.70 21.84 2.52
CA PHE A 339 -8.76 21.48 1.59
C PHE A 339 -9.73 22.66 1.43
N ARG A 340 -10.31 22.81 0.23
CA ARG A 340 -11.49 23.65 0.01
C ARG A 340 -12.74 22.78 0.16
N LYS A 341 -13.74 23.26 0.90
CA LYS A 341 -15.03 22.56 0.99
C LYS A 341 -15.76 22.60 -0.35
N ASP A 342 -16.36 21.49 -0.74
CA ASP A 342 -17.15 21.34 -1.97
C ASP A 342 -18.42 20.54 -1.63
N GLY A 343 -19.42 21.23 -1.08
CA GLY A 343 -20.60 20.58 -0.51
C GLY A 343 -20.26 19.73 0.73
N GLU A 344 -20.51 18.43 0.64
CA GLU A 344 -20.17 17.45 1.70
C GLU A 344 -18.75 16.87 1.56
N THR A 345 -18.05 17.15 0.45
CA THR A 345 -16.68 16.70 0.22
C THR A 345 -15.68 17.84 0.39
N ALA A 346 -14.40 17.52 0.29
CA ALA A 346 -13.32 18.49 0.38
C ALA A 346 -12.26 18.20 -0.69
N ARG A 347 -11.86 19.23 -1.44
CA ARG A 347 -10.84 19.13 -2.49
C ARG A 347 -9.50 19.59 -1.96
N PHE A 348 -8.46 18.78 -2.19
CA PHE A 348 -7.09 19.15 -1.83
C PHE A 348 -6.66 20.45 -2.52
N MET A 349 -5.96 21.32 -1.79
CA MET A 349 -5.45 22.59 -2.30
C MET A 349 -3.93 22.70 -2.15
N ALA A 350 -3.41 22.34 -0.97
CA ALA A 350 -1.98 22.39 -0.67
C ALA A 350 -1.66 21.53 0.55
N GLY A 351 -0.41 21.06 0.65
CA GLY A 351 0.13 20.36 1.80
C GLY A 351 1.51 20.90 2.16
N SER A 352 1.89 20.76 3.43
CA SER A 352 3.21 21.10 3.95
C SER A 352 3.58 20.12 5.05
N ASP A 353 4.77 19.54 4.94
CA ASP A 353 5.31 18.50 5.81
C ASP A 353 6.73 18.95 6.20
N ASP A 354 6.93 19.27 7.47
CA ASP A 354 8.21 19.71 8.01
C ASP A 354 8.98 18.59 8.73
N ALA A 355 8.52 17.34 8.62
CA ALA A 355 8.96 16.30 9.51
C ALA A 355 10.44 15.94 9.34
N GLY A 356 11.18 15.99 10.45
CA GLY A 356 12.62 15.75 10.51
C GLY A 356 13.47 16.99 10.22
N THR A 357 12.85 18.17 10.06
CA THR A 357 13.53 19.44 9.82
C THR A 357 13.55 20.33 11.07
N GLU A 358 14.35 21.39 11.08
CA GLU A 358 14.26 22.42 12.14
C GLU A 358 13.31 23.57 11.76
N ASP A 359 12.64 23.44 10.62
CA ASP A 359 11.68 24.42 10.10
C ASP A 359 10.28 24.21 10.69
N ASN A 360 9.34 25.04 10.28
CA ASN A 360 7.93 24.84 10.56
C ASN A 360 7.15 24.72 9.25
N ALA A 361 6.16 23.84 9.24
CA ALA A 361 5.26 23.66 8.13
C ALA A 361 4.61 25.01 7.76
N GLU A 362 4.67 25.33 6.48
CA GLU A 362 4.15 26.57 5.91
C GLU A 362 3.44 26.29 4.58
N ILE A 363 2.28 26.89 4.40
CA ILE A 363 1.51 26.92 3.15
C ILE A 363 1.29 28.38 2.79
N THR A 364 1.75 28.80 1.61
CA THR A 364 1.40 30.10 1.02
C THR A 364 0.46 29.86 -0.16
N ILE A 365 -0.75 30.37 -0.08
CA ILE A 365 -1.79 30.11 -1.08
C ILE A 365 -2.80 31.26 -1.19
N ARG A 366 -3.36 31.46 -2.39
CA ARG A 366 -4.46 32.39 -2.60
C ARG A 366 -5.78 31.80 -2.15
N LEU A 367 -6.39 32.39 -1.14
CA LEU A 367 -7.73 32.03 -0.67
C LEU A 367 -8.77 33.04 -1.16
N LEU A 368 -9.98 32.56 -1.41
CA LEU A 368 -11.08 33.36 -1.94
C LEU A 368 -12.04 33.75 -0.81
N GLN A 369 -12.47 35.00 -0.80
CA GLN A 369 -13.51 35.48 0.11
C GLN A 369 -14.84 34.78 -0.19
N GLY A 370 -15.53 34.34 0.87
CA GLY A 370 -16.82 33.67 0.77
C GLY A 370 -16.74 32.15 0.57
N GLU A 371 -15.56 31.62 0.29
CA GLU A 371 -15.29 30.19 0.27
C GLU A 371 -14.90 29.69 1.68
N GLU A 372 -15.14 28.41 1.93
CA GLU A 372 -14.74 27.74 3.17
C GLU A 372 -13.64 26.73 2.93
N TYR A 373 -12.68 26.68 3.85
CA TYR A 373 -11.54 25.77 3.78
C TYR A 373 -11.38 25.01 5.09
N ILE A 374 -10.86 23.80 5.01
CA ILE A 374 -10.52 22.99 6.17
C ILE A 374 -9.01 22.79 6.18
N LEU A 375 -8.36 23.27 7.23
CA LEU A 375 -6.96 22.97 7.50
C LEU A 375 -6.92 21.78 8.46
N ARG A 376 -6.36 20.67 8.00
CA ARG A 376 -6.12 19.49 8.82
C ARG A 376 -4.65 19.51 9.25
N VAL A 377 -4.42 19.47 10.56
CA VAL A 377 -3.09 19.49 11.15
C VAL A 377 -2.89 18.17 11.88
N ARG A 378 -1.90 17.39 11.49
CA ARG A 378 -1.50 16.14 12.14
C ARG A 378 -0.15 16.31 12.80
N MET A 379 -0.05 15.89 14.06
CA MET A 379 1.19 15.87 14.82
C MET A 379 1.98 14.59 14.47
N MET A 380 3.21 14.74 13.98
CA MET A 380 4.11 13.60 13.77
C MET A 380 5.00 13.38 14.98
N SER A 381 5.60 14.45 15.53
CA SER A 381 6.45 14.36 16.71
C SER A 381 6.51 15.68 17.46
N HIS A 382 6.79 15.63 18.75
CA HIS A 382 7.03 16.82 19.57
C HIS A 382 8.39 16.73 20.26
N PHE A 383 9.32 17.62 19.93
CA PHE A 383 10.71 17.62 20.43
C PHE A 383 11.08 18.89 21.21
N GLY A 384 10.09 19.71 21.53
CA GLY A 384 10.22 21.00 22.21
C GLY A 384 9.68 21.06 23.64
N SER A 385 9.51 22.28 24.16
CA SER A 385 9.05 22.57 25.52
C SER A 385 7.52 22.64 25.70
N GLY A 386 6.72 22.13 24.75
CA GLY A 386 5.29 21.85 24.98
C GLY A 386 4.31 22.89 24.43
N ARG A 387 4.75 23.90 23.67
CA ARG A 387 3.82 24.85 23.04
C ARG A 387 4.04 24.91 21.55
N VAL A 388 3.05 24.37 20.86
CA VAL A 388 2.92 24.45 19.43
C VAL A 388 1.64 25.21 19.08
N ALA A 389 1.64 25.88 17.95
CA ALA A 389 0.48 26.62 17.49
C ALA A 389 0.38 26.63 15.98
N VAL A 390 -0.78 26.97 15.45
CA VAL A 390 -0.98 27.28 14.03
C VAL A 390 -1.66 28.63 13.91
N MET A 391 -1.34 29.37 12.86
CA MET A 391 -2.00 30.63 12.51
C MET A 391 -2.09 30.75 11.01
N TYR A 392 -3.08 31.49 10.53
CA TYR A 392 -3.09 32.00 9.17
C TYR A 392 -3.31 33.51 9.15
N TRP A 393 -2.75 34.20 8.16
CA TRP A 393 -2.83 35.66 8.05
C TRP A 393 -2.73 36.16 6.63
#